data_AF-A0A2D0IA80-F1
#
_entry.id   AF-A0A2D0IA80-F1
#
_cell.length_a   1.000
_cell.length_b   1.000
_cell.length_c   1.000
_cell.angle_alpha   90.00
_cell.angle_beta   90.00
_cell.angle_gamma   90.00
#
_symmetry.space_group_name_H-M   'P 1'
#
loop_
_entity.id
_entity.type
_entity.pdbx_description
1 polymer ?
#
loop_
_entity_poly.entity_id
_entity_poly.type
_entity_poly.pdbx_seq_one_letter_code
_entity_poly.pdbx_strand_id
1 'polypeptide(L)'
;MLNKLTMRHRAFTLVEIALTIFLVGVLGAIGYYYFNLTTLNALRYKSTIESQINLIESMTFQCKSLSEQFPKELNSGTQASNTLLSDLECNTSTPYSFNGGRNGFVPLPPSGFSSYRATESGTAFYIVTTADNNSTQDKALKKLIVNYTSQQATLDHNATSALFKFYLSR
;
A
#
# COMPACT_ATOMS: atom_id res chain seq x y z
N MET A 1 -37.60 52.08 -21.24
CA MET A 1 -36.40 51.87 -22.06
C MET A 1 -35.78 50.53 -21.68
N LEU A 2 -35.96 49.51 -22.51
CA LEU A 2 -35.44 48.16 -22.26
C LEU A 2 -34.30 47.89 -23.25
N ASN A 3 -33.06 47.80 -22.76
CA ASN A 3 -31.91 47.47 -23.58
C ASN A 3 -31.98 46.00 -24.01
N LYS A 4 -32.22 45.79 -25.31
CA LYS A 4 -32.20 44.48 -25.95
C LYS A 4 -30.75 44.10 -26.22
N LEU A 5 -30.16 43.28 -25.34
CA LEU A 5 -28.87 42.64 -25.55
C LEU A 5 -28.99 41.65 -26.72
N THR A 6 -28.53 42.04 -27.90
CA THR A 6 -28.42 41.17 -29.07
C THR A 6 -27.19 40.26 -28.91
N MET A 7 -27.43 39.00 -28.55
CA MET A 7 -26.40 37.96 -28.67
C MET A 7 -26.16 37.67 -30.16
N ARG A 8 -24.97 38.05 -30.65
CA ARG A 8 -24.50 37.76 -32.01
C ARG A 8 -24.08 36.27 -32.08
N HIS A 9 -24.96 35.40 -32.56
CA HIS A 9 -24.59 34.01 -32.89
C HIS A 9 -23.57 34.01 -34.04
N ARG A 10 -22.31 33.70 -33.73
CA ARG A 10 -21.32 33.31 -34.74
C ARG A 10 -21.56 31.84 -35.07
N ALA A 11 -21.97 31.56 -36.30
CA ALA A 11 -22.03 30.18 -36.77
C ALA A 11 -20.59 29.64 -36.88
N PHE A 12 -20.28 28.56 -36.17
CA PHE A 12 -19.00 27.87 -36.29
C PHE A 12 -18.89 27.24 -37.68
N THR A 13 -17.72 27.38 -38.30
CA THR A 13 -17.46 26.74 -39.59
C THR A 13 -17.22 25.25 -39.40
N LEU A 14 -17.60 24.44 -40.39
CA LEU A 14 -17.42 22.98 -40.36
C LEU A 14 -15.94 22.58 -40.16
N VAL A 15 -15.02 23.43 -40.62
CA VAL A 15 -13.57 23.28 -40.45
C VAL A 15 -13.14 23.49 -39.00
N GLU A 16 -13.68 24.48 -38.29
CA GLU A 16 -13.38 24.71 -36.87
C GLU A 16 -13.86 23.54 -36.00
N ILE A 17 -15.03 22.96 -36.33
CA ILE A 17 -15.55 21.77 -35.64
C ILE A 17 -14.65 20.55 -35.92
N ALA A 18 -14.21 20.34 -37.16
CA ALA A 18 -13.31 19.23 -37.49
C ALA A 18 -11.95 19.36 -36.78
N LEU A 19 -11.38 20.56 -36.72
CA LEU A 19 -10.13 20.85 -36.02
C LEU A 19 -10.24 20.59 -34.51
N THR A 20 -11.34 21.01 -33.88
CA THR A 20 -11.56 20.77 -32.44
C THR A 20 -11.72 19.29 -32.12
N ILE A 21 -12.47 18.52 -32.92
CA ILE A 21 -12.59 17.07 -32.74
C ILE A 21 -11.24 16.38 -32.89
N PHE A 22 -10.44 16.77 -33.90
CA PHE A 22 -9.11 16.21 -34.12
C PHE A 22 -8.17 16.49 -32.93
N LEU A 23 -8.14 17.74 -32.44
CA LEU A 23 -7.33 18.12 -31.29
C LEU A 23 -7.72 17.36 -30.01
N VAL A 24 -9.02 17.20 -29.75
CA VAL A 24 -9.52 16.40 -28.62
C VAL A 24 -9.13 14.93 -28.76
N GLY A 25 -9.21 14.37 -29.97
CA GLY A 25 -8.77 12.98 -30.24
C GLY A 25 -7.28 12.77 -29.99
N VAL A 26 -6.43 13.69 -30.45
CA VAL A 26 -4.97 13.64 -30.22
C VAL A 26 -4.65 13.78 -28.74
N LEU A 27 -5.26 14.75 -28.03
CA LEU A 27 -5.08 14.93 -26.60
C LEU A 27 -5.59 13.73 -25.79
N GLY A 28 -6.70 13.11 -26.20
CA GLY A 28 -7.23 11.89 -25.60
C GLY A 28 -6.29 10.68 -25.77
N ALA A 29 -5.69 10.52 -26.96
CA ALA A 29 -4.74 9.46 -27.24
C ALA A 29 -3.42 9.65 -26.48
N ILE A 30 -2.89 10.88 -26.45
CA ILE A 30 -1.70 11.23 -25.63
C ILE A 30 -2.02 11.01 -24.15
N GLY A 31 -3.19 11.46 -23.69
CA GLY A 31 -3.69 11.23 -22.34
C GLY A 31 -3.71 9.75 -22.01
N TYR A 32 -4.33 8.90 -22.82
CA TYR A 32 -4.37 7.45 -22.61
C TYR A 32 -2.98 6.80 -22.58
N TYR A 33 -2.07 7.22 -23.47
CA TYR A 33 -0.72 6.70 -23.52
C TYR A 33 0.09 7.06 -22.26
N TYR A 34 -0.07 8.29 -21.75
CA TYR A 34 0.54 8.72 -20.49
C TYR A 34 -0.17 8.13 -19.25
N PHE A 35 -1.49 7.96 -19.30
CA PHE A 35 -2.30 7.26 -18.31
C PHE A 35 -2.21 5.74 -18.53
N ASN A 36 -1.00 5.20 -18.46
CA ASN A 36 -0.83 3.76 -18.37
C ASN A 36 -1.42 3.28 -17.03
N LEU A 37 -2.65 2.78 -17.09
CA LEU A 37 -3.43 2.31 -15.93
C LEU A 37 -2.65 1.29 -15.09
N THR A 38 -1.83 0.45 -15.72
CA THR A 38 -1.01 -0.55 -15.00
C THR A 38 0.07 0.11 -14.16
N THR A 39 0.73 1.15 -14.69
CA THR A 39 1.73 1.93 -13.96
C THR A 39 1.11 2.72 -12.82
N LEU A 40 -0.06 3.32 -13.05
CA LEU A 40 -0.80 4.08 -12.04
C LEU A 40 -1.26 3.17 -10.89
N ASN A 41 -1.82 2.00 -11.20
CA ASN A 41 -2.26 1.03 -10.20
C ASN A 41 -1.08 0.51 -9.37
N ALA A 42 0.07 0.21 -10.00
CA ALA A 42 1.28 -0.18 -9.29
C ALA A 42 1.77 0.92 -8.32
N LEU A 43 1.70 2.20 -8.71
CA LEU A 43 2.04 3.32 -7.83
C LEU A 43 1.06 3.48 -6.66
N ARG A 44 -0.24 3.28 -6.92
CA ARG A 44 -1.26 3.26 -5.86
C ARG A 44 -0.99 2.15 -4.85
N TYR A 45 -0.78 0.91 -5.32
CA TYR A 45 -0.43 -0.20 -4.45
C TYR A 45 0.85 0.08 -3.65
N LYS A 46 1.91 0.61 -4.29
CA LYS A 46 3.14 1.00 -3.59
C LYS A 46 2.83 1.96 -2.44
N SER A 47 2.15 3.06 -2.74
CA SER A 47 1.83 4.11 -1.77
C SER A 47 0.95 3.59 -0.62
N THR A 48 -0.01 2.71 -0.93
CA THR A 48 -0.84 2.09 0.11
C THR A 48 -0.05 1.16 1.01
N ILE A 49 0.78 0.25 0.45
CA ILE A 49 1.60 -0.66 1.25
C ILE A 49 2.59 0.13 2.12
N GLU A 50 3.24 1.15 1.57
CA GLU A 50 4.16 2.03 2.31
C GLU A 50 3.47 2.72 3.49
N SER A 51 2.26 3.26 3.28
CA SER A 51 1.47 3.84 4.36
C SER A 51 1.06 2.81 5.41
N GLN A 52 0.67 1.59 5.00
CA GLN A 52 0.27 0.53 5.92
C GLN A 52 1.45 0.02 6.75
N ILE A 53 2.64 -0.11 6.15
CA ILE A 53 3.88 -0.46 6.86
C ILE A 53 4.19 0.57 7.94
N ASN A 54 4.15 1.86 7.62
CA ASN A 54 4.42 2.92 8.61
C ASN A 54 3.42 2.89 9.79
N LEU A 55 2.16 2.55 9.52
CA LEU A 55 1.15 2.37 10.57
C LEU A 55 1.46 1.15 11.44
N ILE A 56 1.79 0.01 10.82
CA ILE A 56 2.14 -1.23 11.54
C ILE A 56 3.41 -1.02 12.39
N GLU A 57 4.41 -0.34 11.84
CA GLU A 57 5.63 0.06 12.54
C GLU A 57 5.31 0.88 13.79
N SER A 58 4.50 1.93 13.64
CA SER A 58 4.09 2.78 14.76
C SER A 58 3.36 1.99 15.85
N MET A 59 2.42 1.11 15.49
CA MET A 59 1.69 0.28 16.46
C MET A 59 2.62 -0.70 17.18
N THR A 60 3.55 -1.31 16.43
CA THR A 60 4.53 -2.24 16.99
C THR A 60 5.46 -1.56 17.98
N PHE A 61 5.97 -0.37 17.64
CA PHE A 61 6.82 0.37 18.56
C PHE A 61 6.07 0.91 19.77
N GLN A 62 4.77 1.21 19.67
CA GLN A 62 3.95 1.53 20.83
C GLN A 62 3.84 0.34 21.79
N CYS A 63 3.51 -0.87 21.30
CA CYS A 63 3.54 -2.08 22.12
C CYS A 63 4.93 -2.28 22.77
N LYS A 64 6.00 -2.13 21.97
CA LYS A 64 7.37 -2.33 22.43
C LYS A 64 7.78 -1.33 23.49
N SER A 65 7.38 -0.07 23.35
CA SER A 65 7.64 0.97 24.36
C SER A 65 6.98 0.64 25.70
N LEU A 66 5.80 0.02 25.66
CA LEU A 66 5.02 -0.32 26.85
C LEU A 66 5.42 -1.64 27.52
N SER A 67 6.00 -2.57 26.77
CA SER A 67 6.35 -3.92 27.25
C SER A 67 7.84 -4.23 27.24
N GLU A 68 8.67 -3.32 26.72
CA GLU A 68 10.09 -3.51 26.40
C GLU A 68 10.39 -4.67 25.42
N GLN A 69 9.34 -5.34 24.93
CA GLN A 69 9.41 -6.52 24.07
C GLN A 69 8.49 -6.36 22.86
N PHE A 70 8.76 -7.08 21.78
CA PHE A 70 7.88 -7.07 20.63
C PHE A 70 6.53 -7.75 20.93
N PRO A 71 5.47 -7.45 20.15
CA PRO A 71 4.19 -8.13 20.27
C PRO A 71 4.35 -9.64 20.10
N LYS A 72 3.58 -10.38 20.90
CA LYS A 72 3.57 -11.84 20.93
C LYS A 72 2.26 -12.39 20.37
N GLU A 73 2.15 -13.69 20.21
CA GLU A 73 0.91 -14.30 19.73
C GLU A 73 -0.23 -14.16 20.75
N LEU A 74 -1.45 -13.92 20.27
CA LEU A 74 -2.64 -13.73 21.09
C LEU A 74 -2.89 -14.95 21.98
N ASN A 75 -3.09 -14.71 23.28
CA ASN A 75 -3.27 -15.76 24.30
C ASN A 75 -2.12 -16.78 24.39
N SER A 76 -0.94 -16.45 23.85
CA SER A 76 0.24 -17.29 23.95
C SER A 76 1.36 -16.58 24.72
N GLY A 77 2.21 -17.36 25.38
CA GLY A 77 3.48 -16.87 25.93
C GLY A 77 4.61 -16.82 24.90
N THR A 78 4.35 -17.21 23.65
CA THR A 78 5.37 -17.38 22.61
C THR A 78 5.52 -16.14 21.74
N GLN A 79 6.76 -15.88 21.32
CA GLN A 79 7.10 -14.89 20.31
C GLN A 79 6.32 -15.14 19.00
N ALA A 80 6.11 -14.08 18.21
CA ALA A 80 5.41 -14.17 16.94
C ALA A 80 6.14 -15.11 15.96
N SER A 81 5.45 -16.13 15.45
CA SER A 81 5.99 -17.07 14.45
C SER A 81 5.05 -17.18 13.24
N ASN A 82 5.31 -16.38 12.22
CA ASN A 82 4.45 -16.27 11.03
C ASN A 82 2.97 -15.99 11.40
N THR A 83 2.74 -15.21 12.45
CA THR A 83 1.44 -14.93 13.06
C THR A 83 0.74 -13.80 12.32
N LEU A 84 -0.58 -13.89 12.11
CA LEU A 84 -1.33 -12.76 11.55
C LEU A 84 -1.27 -11.56 12.50
N LEU A 85 -1.18 -10.34 11.97
CA LEU A 85 -1.17 -9.13 12.81
C LEU A 85 -2.42 -8.98 13.68
N SER A 86 -3.57 -9.51 13.24
CA SER A 86 -4.82 -9.54 14.03
C SER A 86 -4.72 -10.43 15.27
N ASP A 87 -3.80 -11.37 15.25
CA ASP A 87 -3.64 -12.43 16.24
C ASP A 87 -2.39 -12.16 17.09
N LEU A 88 -2.00 -10.89 17.20
CA LEU A 88 -0.94 -10.43 18.10
C LEU A 88 -1.53 -9.68 19.29
N GLU A 89 -0.80 -9.73 20.41
CA GLU A 89 -1.04 -8.92 21.60
C GLU A 89 0.26 -8.27 22.06
N CYS A 90 0.17 -7.08 22.66
CA CYS A 90 1.34 -6.45 23.26
C CYS A 90 1.74 -7.24 24.53
N ASN A 91 3.05 -7.44 24.74
CA ASN A 91 3.57 -8.30 25.80
C ASN A 91 3.61 -7.61 27.17
N THR A 92 2.50 -7.02 27.60
CA THR A 92 2.36 -6.33 28.88
C THR A 92 1.84 -7.26 29.98
N SER A 93 1.94 -6.85 31.25
CA SER A 93 1.40 -7.59 32.40
C SER A 93 -0.10 -7.88 32.28
N THR A 94 -0.85 -6.91 31.72
CA THR A 94 -2.21 -7.11 31.22
C THR A 94 -2.14 -7.05 29.69
N PRO A 95 -2.17 -8.18 28.97
CA PRO A 95 -2.11 -8.18 27.52
C PRO A 95 -3.30 -7.44 26.93
N TYR A 96 -3.05 -6.69 25.88
CA TYR A 96 -4.10 -6.10 25.06
C TYR A 96 -3.80 -6.33 23.60
N SER A 97 -4.86 -6.42 22.81
CA SER A 97 -4.77 -6.74 21.39
C SER A 97 -3.90 -5.71 20.67
N PHE A 98 -3.00 -6.19 19.81
CA PHE A 98 -2.12 -5.37 18.97
C PHE A 98 -2.91 -4.36 18.11
N ASN A 99 -4.17 -4.66 17.86
CA ASN A 99 -5.10 -3.87 17.08
C ASN A 99 -5.69 -2.65 17.84
N GLY A 100 -5.38 -2.47 19.14
CA GLY A 100 -5.86 -1.35 19.96
C GLY A 100 -7.26 -1.55 20.57
N GLY A 101 -7.86 -2.75 20.51
CA GLY A 101 -9.13 -3.08 21.16
C GLY A 101 -10.34 -3.19 20.20
N ARG A 102 -11.56 -2.89 20.69
CA ARG A 102 -12.81 -3.03 19.92
C ARG A 102 -12.73 -2.16 18.65
N ASN A 103 -12.69 -2.81 17.49
CA ASN A 103 -12.52 -2.27 16.13
C ASN A 103 -11.07 -2.14 15.64
N GLY A 104 -10.27 -3.17 15.92
CA GLY A 104 -8.87 -3.29 15.54
C GLY A 104 -8.41 -2.56 14.27
N PHE A 105 -7.41 -1.67 14.42
CA PHE A 105 -6.85 -0.86 13.32
C PHE A 105 -5.71 -1.59 12.58
N VAL A 106 -5.75 -2.91 12.49
CA VAL A 106 -4.79 -3.64 11.65
C VAL A 106 -5.18 -3.41 10.20
N PRO A 107 -4.35 -2.74 9.37
CA PRO A 107 -4.73 -2.45 8.01
C PRO A 107 -4.91 -3.75 7.22
N LEU A 108 -6.01 -3.83 6.48
CA LEU A 108 -6.22 -4.88 5.51
C LEU A 108 -5.35 -4.60 4.28
N PRO A 109 -4.52 -5.56 3.83
CA PRO A 109 -3.74 -5.37 2.62
C PRO A 109 -4.66 -5.10 1.40
N PRO A 110 -4.17 -4.35 0.39
CA PRO A 110 -4.88 -4.21 -0.87
C PRO A 110 -5.12 -5.56 -1.56
N SER A 111 -6.12 -5.63 -2.43
CA SER A 111 -6.42 -6.84 -3.19
C SER A 111 -5.21 -7.35 -3.99
N GLY A 112 -4.97 -8.66 -3.95
CA GLY A 112 -3.83 -9.34 -4.57
C GLY A 112 -2.58 -9.41 -3.69
N PHE A 113 -2.64 -8.94 -2.45
CA PHE A 113 -1.63 -9.18 -1.42
C PHE A 113 -2.13 -10.17 -0.37
N SER A 114 -1.23 -10.94 0.23
CA SER A 114 -1.55 -11.74 1.42
C SER A 114 -1.71 -10.85 2.65
N SER A 115 -2.52 -11.31 3.61
CA SER A 115 -2.57 -10.76 4.96
C SER A 115 -1.16 -10.57 5.55
N TYR A 116 -0.99 -9.46 6.27
CA TYR A 116 0.26 -9.18 6.96
C TYR A 116 0.50 -10.17 8.09
N ARG A 117 1.72 -10.70 8.14
CA ARG A 117 2.16 -11.61 9.19
C ARG A 117 3.44 -11.09 9.84
N ALA A 118 3.58 -11.28 11.14
CA ALA A 118 4.79 -10.94 11.89
C ALA A 118 5.61 -12.18 12.19
N THR A 119 6.91 -12.01 12.33
CA THR A 119 7.81 -13.04 12.86
C THR A 119 8.92 -12.37 13.66
N GLU A 120 9.18 -12.93 14.83
CA GLU A 120 10.33 -12.62 15.67
C GLU A 120 11.29 -13.81 15.64
N SER A 121 12.56 -13.55 15.33
CA SER A 121 13.60 -14.57 15.26
C SER A 121 14.93 -13.97 15.72
N GLY A 122 15.34 -14.30 16.94
CA GLY A 122 16.55 -13.71 17.54
C GLY A 122 16.38 -12.21 17.77
N THR A 123 17.25 -11.39 17.16
CA THR A 123 17.17 -9.93 17.22
C THR A 123 16.24 -9.32 16.17
N ALA A 124 15.81 -10.14 15.19
CA ALA A 124 15.01 -9.68 14.08
C ALA A 124 13.52 -9.74 14.39
N PHE A 125 12.82 -8.64 14.17
CA PHE A 125 11.36 -8.62 14.13
C PHE A 125 10.95 -8.02 12.78
N TYR A 126 10.15 -8.76 12.01
CA TYR A 126 9.77 -8.34 10.67
C TYR A 126 8.33 -8.69 10.32
N ILE A 127 7.76 -7.88 9.43
CA ILE A 127 6.43 -8.06 8.85
C ILE A 127 6.57 -8.56 7.42
N VAL A 128 5.71 -9.48 7.01
CA VAL A 128 5.70 -10.04 5.67
C VAL A 128 4.36 -9.88 4.99
N THR A 129 4.41 -9.69 3.66
CA THR A 129 3.28 -9.84 2.74
C THR A 129 3.78 -10.43 1.44
N THR A 130 2.91 -11.12 0.70
CA THR A 130 3.23 -11.73 -0.59
C THR A 130 2.31 -11.25 -1.69
N ALA A 131 2.79 -11.28 -2.93
CA ALA A 131 2.00 -11.05 -4.13
C ALA A 131 2.38 -12.07 -5.22
N ASP A 132 1.49 -12.34 -6.16
CA ASP A 132 1.78 -13.23 -7.29
C ASP A 132 2.87 -12.64 -8.20
N ASN A 133 3.77 -13.48 -8.70
CA ASN A 133 4.83 -13.07 -9.62
C ASN A 133 4.25 -12.43 -10.89
N ASN A 134 4.94 -11.40 -11.43
CA ASN A 134 4.57 -10.69 -12.66
C ASN A 134 3.23 -9.94 -12.61
N SER A 135 2.56 -9.90 -11.46
CA SER A 135 1.34 -9.12 -11.24
C SER A 135 1.63 -7.61 -11.14
N THR A 136 0.56 -6.80 -11.10
CA THR A 136 0.69 -5.35 -10.84
C THR A 136 1.20 -5.09 -9.42
N GLN A 137 0.92 -6.01 -8.50
CA GLN A 137 1.35 -6.00 -7.10
C GLN A 137 2.84 -6.31 -6.96
N ASP A 138 3.36 -7.31 -7.69
CA ASP A 138 4.81 -7.57 -7.77
C ASP A 138 5.57 -6.35 -8.33
N LYS A 139 5.04 -5.70 -9.38
CA LYS A 139 5.59 -4.43 -9.87
C LYS A 139 5.59 -3.33 -8.80
N ALA A 140 4.56 -3.29 -7.94
CA ALA A 140 4.51 -2.36 -6.82
C ALA A 140 5.59 -2.66 -5.77
N LEU A 141 5.77 -3.93 -5.39
CA LEU A 141 6.82 -4.37 -4.46
C LEU A 141 8.22 -4.08 -5.00
N LYS A 142 8.49 -4.33 -6.28
CA LYS A 142 9.75 -3.99 -6.96
C LYS A 142 10.04 -2.49 -6.93
N LYS A 143 9.01 -1.64 -7.02
CA LYS A 143 9.17 -0.18 -6.89
C LYS A 143 9.27 0.27 -5.43
N LEU A 144 8.70 -0.48 -4.49
CA LEU A 144 8.72 -0.19 -3.08
C LEU A 144 10.09 -0.50 -2.46
N ILE A 145 10.66 -1.68 -2.77
CA ILE A 145 11.92 -2.13 -2.17
C ILE A 145 13.09 -1.18 -2.43
N VAL A 146 13.07 -0.43 -3.54
CA VAL A 146 14.08 0.58 -3.88
C VAL A 146 14.12 1.75 -2.88
N ASN A 147 13.03 1.99 -2.12
CA ASN A 147 13.00 3.01 -1.06
C ASN A 147 13.72 2.56 0.23
N TYR A 148 14.09 1.28 0.36
CA TYR A 148 14.60 0.70 1.59
C TYR A 148 15.99 0.11 1.41
N THR A 149 16.79 0.16 2.49
CA THR A 149 18.05 -0.58 2.54
C THR A 149 17.80 -2.08 2.76
N SER A 150 18.81 -2.91 2.49
CA SER A 150 18.76 -4.36 2.75
C SER A 150 18.59 -4.73 4.23
N GLN A 151 18.85 -3.78 5.14
CA GLN A 151 18.59 -3.94 6.57
C GLN A 151 17.14 -3.66 6.93
N GLN A 152 16.46 -2.81 6.17
CA GLN A 152 15.07 -2.40 6.42
C GLN A 152 14.07 -3.28 5.68
N ALA A 153 14.41 -3.80 4.50
CA ALA A 153 13.52 -4.67 3.76
C ALA A 153 14.26 -5.64 2.83
N THR A 154 13.61 -6.76 2.52
CA THR A 154 14.01 -7.68 1.44
C THR A 154 12.81 -8.00 0.56
N LEU A 155 13.08 -8.29 -0.71
CA LEU A 155 12.10 -8.79 -1.66
C LEU A 155 12.68 -10.06 -2.29
N ASP A 156 12.09 -11.19 -1.94
CA ASP A 156 12.52 -12.52 -2.38
C ASP A 156 11.48 -13.11 -3.33
N HIS A 157 11.90 -13.66 -4.47
CA HIS A 157 11.01 -14.31 -5.44
C HIS A 157 11.16 -15.83 -5.35
N ASN A 158 10.03 -16.54 -5.27
CA ASN A 158 9.97 -17.99 -5.48
C ASN A 158 9.28 -18.31 -6.82
N ALA A 159 8.92 -19.58 -7.06
CA ALA A 159 8.32 -20.00 -8.34
C ALA A 159 7.00 -19.27 -8.69
N THR A 160 6.19 -18.92 -7.69
CA THR A 160 4.82 -18.41 -7.89
C THR A 160 4.57 -17.03 -7.30
N SER A 161 5.35 -16.62 -6.30
CA SER A 161 5.10 -15.43 -5.48
C SER A 161 6.37 -14.65 -5.16
N ALA A 162 6.18 -13.34 -5.03
CA ALA A 162 7.13 -12.39 -4.47
C ALA A 162 6.80 -12.20 -2.98
N LEU A 163 7.79 -12.38 -2.11
CA LEU A 163 7.68 -12.21 -0.67
C LEU A 163 8.46 -10.97 -0.25
N PHE A 164 7.75 -10.00 0.33
CA PHE A 164 8.33 -8.78 0.85
C PHE A 164 8.44 -8.88 2.37
N LYS A 165 9.64 -8.70 2.91
CA LYS A 165 9.90 -8.61 4.36
C LYS A 165 10.27 -7.18 4.70
N PHE A 166 9.64 -6.62 5.73
CA PHE A 166 9.99 -5.33 6.31
C PHE A 166 10.45 -5.53 7.74
N TYR A 167 11.69 -5.16 8.02
CA TYR A 167 12.34 -5.33 9.32
C TYR A 167 12.12 -4.10 10.19
N LEU A 168 11.53 -4.31 11.36
CA LEU A 168 11.37 -3.30 12.42
C LEU A 168 12.53 -3.35 13.43
N SER A 169 13.23 -4.48 13.49
CA SER A 169 14.47 -4.67 14.24
C SER A 169 15.30 -5.72 13.53
N ARG A 170 16.62 -5.58 13.58
CA ARG A 170 17.59 -6.56 13.06
C ARG A 170 18.93 -6.42 13.75
#